data_AF-A0AAW2PL32-F1
#
_entry.id   AF-A0AAW2PL32-F1
#
_cell.length_a   1.000
_cell.length_b   1.000
_cell.length_c   1.000
_cell.angle_alpha   90.00
_cell.angle_beta   90.00
_cell.angle_gamma   90.00
#
_symmetry.space_group_name_H-M   'P 1'
#
loop_
_entity.id
_entity.type
_entity.pdbx_description
1 polymer ?
#
loop_
_entity_poly.entity_id
_entity_poly.type
_entity_poly.pdbx_seq_one_letter_code
_entity_poly.pdbx_strand_id
1 'polypeptide(L)'
;MVGGMHQRKAEMARHSDCFIALPGGYGTLEELLEVITWAQLGIHEKPVGLLNVDGYYNYLLTFIDKAVDDGFIRPSQRHIFVSAPNAKELVQKLEEYVPVQDGGVAKLNWTVEIEQPPPPPTPASKQVGFPALKKAEIAL
;
A
#
# COMPACT_ATOMS: atom_id res chain seq x y z
N MET A 1 -17.12 16.80 11.31
CA MET A 1 -16.45 15.50 11.33
C MET A 1 -15.30 15.55 10.32
N VAL A 2 -14.20 16.17 10.71
CA VAL A 2 -12.98 16.28 9.90
C VAL A 2 -11.87 15.90 10.88
N GLY A 3 -11.18 14.79 10.62
CA GLY A 3 -10.09 14.26 11.47
C GLY A 3 -10.00 12.74 11.59
N GLY A 4 -11.08 11.98 11.35
CA GLY A 4 -11.09 10.55 11.71
C GLY A 4 -10.52 9.58 10.68
N MET A 5 -10.85 9.76 9.39
CA MET A 5 -10.64 8.70 8.38
C MET A 5 -9.27 8.80 7.70
N HIS A 6 -8.92 9.97 7.14
CA HIS A 6 -7.60 10.17 6.52
C HIS A 6 -6.45 10.00 7.51
N GLN A 7 -6.61 10.44 8.76
CA GLN A 7 -5.58 10.30 9.79
C GLN A 7 -5.39 8.84 10.21
N ARG A 8 -6.47 8.06 10.32
CA ARG A 8 -6.39 6.60 10.56
C ARG A 8 -5.74 5.87 9.39
N LYS A 9 -6.13 6.16 8.14
CA LYS A 9 -5.51 5.57 6.94
C LYS A 9 -4.01 5.89 6.86
N ALA A 10 -3.61 7.12 7.22
CA ALA A 10 -2.21 7.54 7.24
C ALA A 10 -1.38 6.87 8.35
N GLU A 11 -1.92 6.71 9.56
CA GLU A 11 -1.25 5.97 10.63
C GLU A 11 -1.11 4.48 10.31
N MET A 12 -2.17 3.87 9.79
CA MET A 12 -2.18 2.50 9.27
C MET A 12 -1.09 2.32 8.22
N ALA A 13 -1.11 3.17 7.18
CA ALA A 13 -0.09 3.20 6.15
C ALA A 13 1.33 3.43 6.70
N ARG A 14 1.52 4.08 7.85
CA ARG A 14 2.85 4.29 8.46
C ARG A 14 3.41 3.02 9.11
N HIS A 15 2.56 2.21 9.74
CA HIS A 15 2.97 1.05 10.54
C HIS A 15 3.05 -0.28 9.77
N SER A 16 2.55 -0.30 8.53
CA SER A 16 2.47 -1.52 7.71
C SER A 16 3.70 -1.67 6.81
N ASP A 17 4.17 -2.90 6.58
CA ASP A 17 5.27 -3.17 5.66
C ASP A 17 4.76 -3.35 4.22
N CYS A 18 3.49 -3.70 4.06
CA CYS A 18 2.81 -3.91 2.79
C CYS A 18 1.28 -3.76 2.94
N PHE A 19 0.60 -3.60 1.81
CA PHE A 19 -0.87 -3.59 1.72
C PHE A 19 -1.37 -4.81 0.97
N ILE A 20 -2.42 -5.46 1.46
CA ILE A 20 -3.05 -6.61 0.81
C ILE A 20 -4.56 -6.37 0.68
N ALA A 21 -5.10 -6.41 -0.53
CA ALA A 21 -6.55 -6.41 -0.75
C ALA A 21 -7.07 -7.85 -0.92
N LEU A 22 -8.10 -8.18 -0.14
CA LEU A 22 -8.88 -9.41 -0.25
C LEU A 22 -10.14 -9.15 -1.10
N PRO A 23 -10.75 -10.19 -1.69
CA PRO A 23 -12.01 -10.03 -2.42
C PRO A 23 -13.06 -9.29 -1.59
N GLY A 24 -13.54 -8.17 -2.13
CA GLY A 24 -14.40 -7.23 -1.40
C GLY A 24 -15.11 -6.27 -2.34
N GLY A 25 -16.06 -5.51 -1.80
CA GLY A 25 -16.93 -4.62 -2.58
C GLY A 25 -16.30 -3.27 -2.93
N TYR A 26 -17.14 -2.25 -3.09
CA TYR A 26 -16.69 -0.91 -3.46
C TYR A 26 -15.75 -0.26 -2.44
N GLY A 27 -15.93 -0.55 -1.14
CA GLY A 27 -15.04 -0.04 -0.09
C GLY A 27 -13.60 -0.49 -0.30
N THR A 28 -13.39 -1.80 -0.44
CA THR A 28 -12.07 -2.39 -0.69
C THR A 28 -11.44 -1.89 -1.99
N LEU A 29 -12.24 -1.69 -3.04
CA LEU A 29 -11.75 -1.12 -4.30
C LEU A 29 -11.33 0.35 -4.16
N GLU A 30 -12.08 1.15 -3.40
CA GLU A 30 -11.73 2.55 -3.12
C GLU A 30 -10.39 2.63 -2.37
N GLU A 31 -10.24 1.85 -1.29
CA GLU A 31 -9.01 1.82 -0.51
C GLU A 31 -7.81 1.31 -1.33
N LEU A 32 -8.02 0.26 -2.14
CA LEU A 32 -6.99 -0.26 -3.02
C LEU A 32 -6.48 0.79 -4.02
N LEU A 33 -7.40 1.50 -4.69
CA LEU A 33 -7.05 2.51 -5.68
C LEU A 33 -6.40 3.74 -5.04
N GLU A 34 -6.80 4.10 -3.81
CA GLU A 34 -6.15 5.18 -3.04
C GLU A 34 -4.67 4.84 -2.77
N VAL A 35 -4.39 3.62 -2.27
CA VAL A 35 -3.01 3.17 -2.00
C VAL A 35 -2.18 3.07 -3.29
N ILE A 36 -2.75 2.54 -4.38
CA ILE A 36 -2.05 2.51 -5.69
C ILE A 36 -1.70 3.93 -6.14
N THR A 37 -2.61 4.89 -5.96
CA THR A 37 -2.39 6.30 -6.32
C THR A 37 -1.29 6.93 -5.47
N TRP A 38 -1.22 6.62 -4.16
CA TRP A 38 -0.15 7.10 -3.30
C TRP A 38 1.22 6.53 -3.70
N ALA A 39 1.29 5.26 -4.07
CA ALA A 39 2.49 4.66 -4.63
C ALA A 39 2.89 5.33 -5.96
N GLN A 40 1.91 5.60 -6.83
CA GLN A 40 2.11 6.29 -8.10
C GLN A 40 2.65 7.71 -7.92
N LEU A 41 2.22 8.42 -6.88
CA LEU A 41 2.70 9.76 -6.51
C LEU A 41 4.04 9.74 -5.77
N GLY A 42 4.57 8.56 -5.43
CA GLY A 42 5.82 8.41 -4.67
C GLY A 42 5.68 8.74 -3.17
N ILE A 43 4.46 8.73 -2.63
CA ILE A 43 4.19 8.98 -1.20
C ILE A 43 4.66 7.80 -0.34
N HIS A 44 4.60 6.57 -0.89
CA HIS A 44 5.22 5.39 -0.30
C HIS A 44 5.76 4.45 -1.37
N GLU A 45 6.68 3.59 -0.97
CA GLU A 45 7.27 2.54 -1.81
C GLU A 45 6.84 1.13 -1.39
N LYS A 46 5.89 1.03 -0.45
CA LYS A 46 5.40 -0.23 0.11
C LYS A 46 4.68 -1.07 -0.95
N PRO A 47 4.94 -2.39 -1.02
CA PRO A 47 4.30 -3.25 -1.99
C PRO A 47 2.80 -3.40 -1.72
N VAL A 48 2.04 -3.48 -2.82
CA VAL A 48 0.59 -3.70 -2.80
C VAL A 48 0.29 -5.08 -3.40
N GLY A 49 -0.49 -5.88 -2.69
CA GLY A 49 -0.84 -7.26 -3.05
C GLY A 49 -2.33 -7.44 -3.27
N LEU A 50 -2.70 -8.18 -4.31
CA LEU A 50 -4.07 -8.60 -4.59
C LEU A 50 -4.18 -10.11 -4.41
N LEU A 51 -4.99 -10.55 -3.44
CA LEU A 51 -5.30 -11.97 -3.29
C LEU A 51 -6.44 -12.34 -4.26
N ASN A 52 -6.07 -12.86 -5.43
CA ASN A 52 -6.98 -13.15 -6.54
C ASN A 52 -7.63 -14.54 -6.41
N VAL A 53 -8.42 -14.74 -5.35
CA VAL A 53 -9.16 -15.99 -5.13
C VAL A 53 -10.19 -16.19 -6.24
N ASP A 54 -10.20 -17.38 -6.84
CA ASP A 54 -11.14 -17.79 -7.91
C ASP A 54 -11.23 -16.80 -9.09
N GLY A 55 -10.18 -16.01 -9.32
CA GLY A 55 -10.16 -15.02 -10.39
C GLY A 55 -10.99 -13.76 -10.14
N TYR A 56 -11.34 -13.46 -8.88
CA TYR A 56 -12.13 -12.28 -8.49
C TYR A 56 -11.65 -10.96 -9.14
N TYR A 57 -10.34 -10.74 -9.17
CA TYR A 57 -9.73 -9.53 -9.71
C TYR A 57 -9.41 -9.60 -11.21
N ASN A 58 -9.73 -10.69 -11.92
CA ASN A 58 -9.33 -10.84 -13.33
C ASN A 58 -9.79 -9.67 -14.22
N TYR A 59 -11.04 -9.23 -14.08
CA TYR A 59 -11.54 -8.09 -14.85
C TYR A 59 -10.88 -6.76 -14.48
N LEU A 60 -10.56 -6.57 -13.19
CA LEU A 60 -9.81 -5.39 -12.74
C LEU A 60 -8.40 -5.39 -13.33
N LEU A 61 -7.71 -6.52 -13.30
CA LEU A 61 -6.38 -6.67 -13.88
C LEU A 61 -6.39 -6.37 -15.38
N THR A 62 -7.33 -6.96 -16.12
CA THR A 62 -7.52 -6.69 -17.56
C THR A 62 -7.84 -5.22 -17.83
N PHE A 63 -8.67 -4.58 -17.00
CA PHE A 63 -8.97 -3.15 -17.11
C PHE A 63 -7.72 -2.29 -16.94
N ILE A 64 -6.88 -2.61 -15.96
CA ILE A 64 -5.62 -1.89 -15.72
C ILE A 64 -4.64 -2.12 -16.88
N ASP A 65 -4.52 -3.35 -17.39
CA ASP A 65 -3.70 -3.66 -18.57
C ASP A 65 -4.16 -2.82 -19.77
N LYS A 66 -5.46 -2.73 -20.00
CA LYS A 66 -6.02 -1.89 -21.07
C LYS A 66 -5.71 -0.40 -20.87
N ALA A 67 -5.79 0.10 -19.63
CA ALA A 67 -5.44 1.49 -19.33
C ALA A 67 -3.94 1.78 -19.54
N VAL A 68 -3.07 0.77 -19.40
CA VAL A 68 -1.65 0.88 -19.79
C VAL A 68 -1.52 0.94 -21.31
N ASP A 69 -2.20 0.04 -22.04
CA ASP A 69 -2.17 -0.01 -23.50
C ASP A 69 -2.68 1.30 -24.15
N ASP A 70 -3.72 1.89 -23.56
CA ASP A 70 -4.29 3.16 -24.00
C ASP A 70 -3.48 4.39 -23.55
N GLY A 71 -2.41 4.19 -22.77
CA GLY A 71 -1.50 5.25 -22.34
C GLY A 71 -1.98 6.10 -21.16
N PHE A 72 -3.06 5.70 -20.48
CA PHE A 72 -3.52 6.36 -19.25
C PHE A 72 -2.63 6.03 -18.05
N ILE A 73 -2.05 4.83 -18.01
CA ILE A 73 -1.11 4.38 -16.98
C ILE A 73 0.24 4.13 -17.65
N ARG A 74 1.32 4.60 -17.03
CA ARG A 74 2.67 4.32 -17.55
C ARG A 74 3.00 2.84 -17.38
N PRO A 75 3.66 2.18 -18.35
CA PRO A 75 4.05 0.78 -18.20
C PRO A 75 4.87 0.49 -16.93
N SER A 76 5.72 1.42 -16.50
CA SER A 76 6.44 1.36 -15.22
C SER A 76 5.48 1.21 -14.03
N GLN A 77 4.41 1.99 -14.00
CA GLN A 77 3.45 2.04 -12.89
C GLN A 77 2.51 0.83 -12.85
N ARG A 78 2.44 0.02 -13.92
CA ARG A 78 1.69 -1.25 -13.92
C ARG A 78 2.18 -2.22 -12.86
N HIS A 79 3.45 -2.12 -12.49
CA HIS A 79 4.11 -2.99 -11.53
C HIS A 79 4.04 -2.47 -10.09
N ILE A 80 3.22 -1.45 -9.79
CA ILE A 80 2.99 -0.95 -8.42
C ILE A 80 2.38 -2.02 -7.50
N PHE A 81 1.61 -2.95 -8.05
CA PHE A 81 1.00 -4.04 -7.30
C PHE A 81 1.26 -5.40 -7.94
N VAL A 82 1.19 -6.45 -7.13
CA VAL A 82 1.30 -7.85 -7.53
C VAL A 82 0.01 -8.59 -7.20
N SER A 83 -0.32 -9.63 -7.97
CA SER A 83 -1.47 -10.50 -7.67
C SER A 83 -1.05 -11.97 -7.62
N ALA A 84 -1.75 -12.75 -6.80
CA ALA A 84 -1.56 -14.19 -6.71
C ALA A 84 -2.87 -14.89 -6.27
N PRO A 85 -3.11 -16.15 -6.68
CA PRO A 85 -4.34 -16.87 -6.36
C PRO A 85 -4.41 -17.36 -4.90
N ASN A 86 -3.28 -17.41 -4.19
CA ASN A 86 -3.22 -17.86 -2.81
C ASN A 86 -2.23 -17.03 -1.97
N ALA A 87 -2.42 -17.06 -0.65
CA ALA A 87 -1.68 -16.22 0.29
C ALA A 87 -0.17 -16.52 0.28
N LYS A 88 0.21 -17.78 0.10
CA LYS A 88 1.62 -18.21 0.10
C LYS A 88 2.38 -17.56 -1.07
N GLU A 89 1.84 -17.69 -2.28
CA GLU A 89 2.42 -17.06 -3.47
C GLU A 89 2.38 -15.54 -3.38
N LEU A 90 1.32 -14.97 -2.80
CA LEU A 90 1.22 -13.52 -2.64
C LEU A 90 2.33 -12.99 -1.74
N VAL A 91 2.52 -13.60 -0.58
CA VAL A 91 3.59 -13.21 0.36
C VAL A 91 4.95 -13.31 -0.32
N GLN A 92 5.23 -14.41 -1.03
CA GLN A 92 6.50 -14.55 -1.75
C GLN A 92 6.73 -13.39 -2.75
N LYS A 93 5.72 -13.06 -3.56
CA LYS A 93 5.82 -11.93 -4.51
C LYS A 93 6.01 -10.58 -3.82
N LEU A 94 5.39 -10.38 -2.65
CA LEU A 94 5.55 -9.16 -1.85
C LEU A 94 6.96 -9.05 -1.25
N GLU A 95 7.59 -10.17 -0.92
CA GLU A 95 8.97 -10.19 -0.40
C GLU A 95 10.02 -9.94 -1.49
N GLU A 96 9.76 -10.40 -2.71
CA GLU A 96 10.60 -10.19 -3.89
C GLU A 96 10.35 -8.83 -4.57
N TYR A 97 9.36 -8.06 -4.09
CA TYR A 97 8.97 -6.80 -4.70
C TYR A 97 10.08 -5.75 -4.62
N VAL A 98 10.37 -5.13 -5.78
CA VAL A 98 11.27 -3.98 -5.88
C VAL A 98 10.44 -2.77 -6.32
N PRO A 99 10.46 -1.66 -5.55
CA PRO A 99 9.71 -0.46 -5.89
C PRO A 99 10.04 0.06 -7.28
N VAL A 100 9.01 0.40 -8.05
CA VAL A 100 9.18 1.01 -9.36
C VAL A 100 9.61 2.48 -9.16
N GLN A 101 10.89 2.77 -9.39
CA GLN A 101 11.36 4.15 -9.43
C GLN A 101 11.17 4.73 -10.83
N ASP A 102 10.05 5.41 -11.04
CA ASP A 102 9.87 6.22 -12.25
C ASP A 102 10.40 7.63 -11.97
N GLY A 103 11.54 7.98 -12.59
CA GLY A 103 12.23 9.27 -12.41
C GLY A 103 11.46 10.50 -12.92
N GLY A 104 10.15 10.36 -13.19
CA GLY A 104 9.28 11.38 -13.77
C GLY A 104 8.32 12.06 -12.80
N VAL A 105 8.09 11.53 -11.60
CA VAL A 105 7.29 12.22 -10.57
C VAL A 105 8.26 12.92 -9.63
N ALA A 106 8.40 14.23 -9.77
CA ALA A 106 9.09 15.05 -8.79
C ALA A 106 8.55 14.67 -7.41
N LYS A 107 9.42 14.15 -6.52
CA LYS A 107 9.04 13.78 -5.15
C LYS A 107 8.27 14.96 -4.56
N LEU A 108 6.94 14.81 -4.47
CA LEU A 108 6.10 15.80 -3.82
C LEU A 108 6.40 15.65 -2.32
N ASN A 109 7.38 16.42 -1.85
CA ASN A 109 7.69 16.56 -0.43
C ASN A 109 6.48 17.25 0.23
N TRP A 110 5.51 16.46 0.67
CA TRP A 110 4.51 16.91 1.63
C TRP A 110 5.16 16.97 3.02
N THR A 111 5.84 18.07 3.33
CA THR A 111 6.01 18.47 4.74
C THR A 111 4.68 19.01 5.23
N VAL A 112 3.85 18.12 5.77
CA VAL A 112 2.77 18.57 6.66
C VAL A 112 3.45 18.87 7.99
N GLU A 113 3.66 20.15 8.30
CA GLU A 113 4.01 20.59 9.65
C GLU A 113 2.81 20.33 10.56
N ILE A 114 2.72 19.10 11.07
CA ILE A 114 1.84 18.78 12.18
C ILE A 114 2.60 19.19 13.44
N GLU A 115 2.23 20.32 14.01
CA GLU A 115 2.72 20.77 15.32
C GLU A 115 2.39 19.68 16.36
N GLN A 116 3.41 18.96 16.83
CA GLN A 116 3.24 17.92 17.85
C GLN A 116 3.14 18.55 19.23
N PRO A 117 2.14 18.22 20.06
CA PRO A 117 2.19 18.57 21.48
C PRO A 117 3.39 17.88 22.15
N PRO A 118 3.97 18.48 23.20
CA PRO A 118 5.20 17.99 23.80
C PRO A 118 5.05 16.55 24.33
N PRO A 119 6.08 15.70 24.18
CA PRO A 119 6.01 14.31 24.59
C PRO A 119 5.86 14.17 26.11
N PRO A 120 5.07 13.22 26.61
CA PRO A 120 5.03 12.88 28.03
C PRO A 120 6.35 12.23 28.47
N PRO A 121 6.75 12.38 29.75
CA PRO A 121 8.01 11.82 30.26
C PRO A 121 8.01 10.28 30.30
N THR A 122 9.09 9.68 29.79
CA THR A 122 9.28 8.23 29.66
C THR A 122 9.72 7.56 30.97
N PRO A 123 9.09 6.47 31.44
CA PRO A 123 9.66 5.57 32.43
C PRO A 123 10.55 4.48 31.81
N ALA A 124 11.56 4.05 32.57
CA ALA A 124 12.69 3.22 32.14
C ALA A 124 12.34 1.83 31.58
N SER A 125 13.15 1.40 30.62
CA SER A 125 13.08 0.20 29.79
C SER A 125 13.26 -1.15 30.50
N LYS A 126 12.66 -2.21 29.94
CA LYS A 126 13.34 -3.51 29.71
C LYS A 126 12.93 -4.07 28.35
N GLN A 127 13.89 -4.20 27.43
CA GLN A 127 13.72 -4.89 26.16
C GLN A 127 13.97 -6.39 26.34
N VAL A 128 13.05 -7.22 25.86
CA VAL A 128 13.26 -8.65 25.59
C VAL A 128 12.92 -8.85 24.12
N GLY A 129 13.91 -9.28 23.34
CA GLY A 129 13.81 -9.40 21.88
C GLY A 129 13.04 -10.66 21.44
N PHE A 130 12.14 -10.47 20.48
CA PHE A 130 11.54 -11.52 19.65
C PHE A 130 11.81 -11.19 18.17
N PRO A 131 12.01 -12.19 17.29
CA PRO A 131 12.25 -11.96 15.86
C PRO A 131 11.03 -11.31 15.17
N ALA A 132 11.30 -10.39 14.24
CA ALA A 132 10.31 -9.52 13.63
C ALA A 132 9.41 -10.26 12.63
N LEU A 133 8.12 -10.39 12.96
CA LEU A 133 7.07 -10.72 12.00
C LEU A 133 6.78 -9.47 11.18
N LYS A 134 6.85 -9.55 9.83
CA LYS A 134 6.46 -8.46 8.93
C LYS A 134 4.97 -8.16 9.14
N LYS A 135 4.62 -6.89 9.39
CA LYS A 135 3.24 -6.47 9.59
C LYS A 135 2.60 -6.19 8.24
N ALA A 136 1.93 -7.19 7.68
CA ALA A 136 1.05 -6.99 6.54
C ALA A 136 -0.27 -6.38 7.01
N GLU A 137 -0.71 -5.32 6.34
CA GLU A 137 -2.04 -4.76 6.57
C GLU A 137 -2.99 -5.18 5.46
N ILE A 138 -4.17 -5.61 5.89
CA ILE A 138 -5.28 -5.92 5.00
C ILE A 138 -5.96 -4.59 4.69
N ALA A 139 -5.92 -4.14 3.45
CA ALA A 139 -6.84 -3.14 2.94
C ALA A 139 -8.25 -3.75 3.00
N LEU A 140 -9.18 -3.12 3.73
CA LEU A 140 -10.45 -3.71 4.15
C LEU A 140 -11.52 -3.60 3.06
#